data_AF-A0A6B1KQ55-F1
#
_entry.id   AF-A0A6B1KQ55-F1
#
_cell.length_a   1.000
_cell.length_b   1.000
_cell.length_c   1.000
_cell.angle_alpha   90.00
_cell.angle_beta   90.00
_cell.angle_gamma   90.00
#
_symmetry.space_group_name_H-M   'P 1'
#
loop_
_entity.id
_entity.type
_entity.pdbx_description
1 polymer ?
#
loop_
_entity_poly.entity_id
_entity_poly.type
_entity_poly.pdbx_seq_one_letter_code
_entity_poly.pdbx_strand_id
1 'polypeptide(L)'
;MSAILGKQPPHMVADRALSAPGRELEVLIDVEIHAQDRKAVEEFESTVASYEEVVEFRRMYGRLRVAVADHAAYEAFLTGKLSGLPAVLRLESHLTMKTIKVDG
;
A
#
# COMPACT_ATOMS: atom_id res chain seq x y z
N MET A 1 -20.16 15.41 31.15
CA MET A 1 -20.82 15.25 29.84
C MET A 1 -19.75 15.01 28.80
N SER A 2 -19.32 13.77 28.61
CA SER A 2 -18.30 13.41 27.61
C SER A 2 -18.96 13.26 26.25
N ALA A 3 -18.50 14.06 25.29
CA ALA A 3 -18.85 13.91 23.89
C ALA A 3 -18.28 12.58 23.37
N ILE A 4 -19.17 11.73 22.86
CA ILE A 4 -18.80 10.51 22.13
C ILE A 4 -18.32 10.99 20.76
N LEU A 5 -17.00 11.02 20.58
CA LEU A 5 -16.36 11.23 19.29
C LEU A 5 -16.89 10.17 18.33
N GLY A 6 -17.56 10.62 17.27
CA GLY A 6 -18.12 9.76 16.24
C GLY A 6 -17.04 8.81 15.72
N LYS A 7 -17.32 7.50 15.78
CA LYS A 7 -16.51 6.49 15.11
C LYS A 7 -16.58 6.80 13.62
N GLN A 8 -15.54 7.43 13.09
CA GLN A 8 -15.35 7.62 11.67
C GLN A 8 -15.43 6.23 11.01
N PRO A 9 -16.26 6.04 9.98
CA PRO A 9 -16.36 4.74 9.32
C PRO A 9 -14.97 4.38 8.74
N PRO A 10 -14.54 3.11 8.80
CA PRO A 10 -13.33 2.69 8.13
C PRO A 10 -13.52 3.02 6.65
N HIS A 11 -12.70 3.95 6.17
CA HIS A 11 -12.43 4.32 4.79
C HIS A 11 -12.77 3.18 3.81
N MET A 12 -14.00 3.18 3.33
CA MET A 12 -14.46 2.27 2.30
C MET A 12 -13.90 2.77 0.97
N VAL A 13 -12.67 2.37 0.69
CA VAL A 13 -12.03 2.58 -0.61
C VAL A 13 -12.45 1.41 -1.48
N ALA A 14 -13.08 1.70 -2.63
CA ALA A 14 -13.47 0.68 -3.59
C ALA A 14 -12.22 -0.12 -4.04
N ASP A 15 -12.23 -1.42 -3.73
CA ASP A 15 -11.19 -2.37 -4.09
C ASP A 15 -11.42 -2.79 -5.54
N ARG A 16 -10.71 -2.17 -6.49
CA ARG A 16 -10.76 -2.57 -7.91
C ARG A 16 -9.53 -3.39 -8.23
N ALA A 17 -9.73 -4.63 -8.66
CA ALA A 17 -8.65 -5.50 -9.13
C ALA A 17 -8.07 -4.97 -10.46
N LEU A 18 -6.77 -4.75 -10.50
CA LEU A 18 -6.03 -4.32 -11.69
C LEU A 18 -5.33 -5.55 -12.30
N SER A 19 -5.97 -6.22 -13.27
CA SER A 19 -5.37 -7.38 -13.94
C SER A 19 -4.48 -6.99 -15.11
N ALA A 20 -3.22 -7.44 -15.07
CA ALA A 20 -2.28 -7.43 -16.19
C ALA A 20 -1.46 -8.75 -16.18
N PRO A 21 -0.93 -9.20 -17.33
CA PRO A 21 -0.12 -10.42 -17.40
C PRO A 21 1.14 -10.33 -16.52
N GLY A 22 1.51 -11.40 -15.81
CA GLY A 22 2.68 -11.46 -14.93
C GLY A 22 2.53 -10.76 -13.56
N ARG A 23 1.28 -10.47 -13.17
CA ARG A 23 0.89 -9.88 -11.89
C ARG A 23 -0.16 -10.77 -11.22
N GLU A 24 0.15 -12.06 -11.07
CA GLU A 24 -0.80 -13.05 -10.53
C GLU A 24 -1.10 -12.85 -9.03
N LEU A 25 -0.25 -12.14 -8.29
CA LEU A 25 -0.44 -11.82 -6.87
C LEU A 25 -0.65 -10.33 -6.65
N GLU A 26 -1.79 -10.00 -6.05
CA GLU A 26 -2.16 -8.64 -5.66
C GLU A 26 -2.19 -8.51 -4.13
N VAL A 27 -1.44 -7.55 -3.60
CA VAL A 27 -1.24 -7.34 -2.16
C VAL A 27 -1.54 -5.90 -1.81
N LEU A 28 -2.32 -5.68 -0.75
CA LEU A 28 -2.46 -4.37 -0.13
C LEU A 28 -1.42 -4.25 0.99
N ILE A 29 -0.71 -3.14 1.04
CA ILE A 29 0.28 -2.84 2.06
C ILE A 29 -0.10 -1.52 2.73
N ASP A 30 -0.21 -1.52 4.05
CA ASP A 30 -0.32 -0.31 4.83
C ASP A 30 1.09 0.14 5.24
N VAL A 31 1.45 1.39 4.94
CA VAL A 31 2.78 1.95 5.21
C VAL A 31 2.68 3.15 6.12
N GLU A 32 3.32 3.04 7.28
CA GLU A 32 3.51 4.14 8.22
C GLU A 32 4.90 4.72 8.02
N ILE A 33 5.00 6.05 7.86
CA ILE A 33 6.27 6.77 7.72
C ILE A 33 6.52 7.68 8.93
N HIS A 34 7.78 7.79 9.36
CA HIS A 34 8.16 8.66 10.50
C HIS A 34 8.64 10.06 10.08
N ALA A 35 8.70 10.32 8.77
CA ALA A 35 9.19 11.57 8.21
C ALA A 35 8.33 12.77 8.67
N GLN A 36 8.97 13.74 9.33
CA GLN A 36 8.30 14.95 9.81
C GLN A 36 8.49 16.15 8.87
N ASP A 37 9.52 16.12 8.02
CA ASP A 37 9.76 17.17 7.05
C ASP A 37 9.18 16.80 5.67
N ARG A 38 8.72 17.84 4.97
CA ARG A 38 8.02 17.72 3.69
C ARG A 38 8.88 17.08 2.60
N LYS A 39 10.19 17.30 2.61
CA LYS A 39 11.10 16.82 1.57
C LYS A 39 11.23 15.31 1.62
N ALA A 40 11.40 14.75 2.82
CA ALA A 40 11.44 13.30 3.00
C ALA A 40 10.13 12.60 2.59
N VAL A 41 8.98 13.25 2.83
CA VAL A 41 7.67 12.74 2.37
C VAL A 41 7.59 12.75 0.83
N GLU A 42 7.96 13.85 0.18
CA GLU A 42 7.92 13.98 -1.28
C GLU A 42 8.89 13.01 -1.97
N GLU A 43 10.08 12.80 -1.41
CA GLU A 43 11.07 11.83 -1.90
C GLU A 43 10.53 10.39 -1.78
N PHE A 44 9.90 10.05 -0.65
CA PHE A 44 9.24 8.75 -0.47
C PHE A 44 8.12 8.54 -1.49
N GLU A 45 7.20 9.51 -1.61
CA GLU A 45 6.08 9.44 -2.54
C GLU A 45 6.56 9.27 -3.99
N SER A 46 7.57 10.06 -4.41
CA SER A 46 8.15 9.97 -5.75
C SER A 46 8.85 8.64 -5.99
N THR A 47 9.55 8.10 -4.99
CA THR A 47 10.26 6.82 -5.11
C THR A 47 9.27 5.67 -5.26
N VAL A 48 8.25 5.62 -4.40
CA VAL A 48 7.24 4.54 -4.44
C VAL A 48 6.42 4.61 -5.72
N ALA A 49 6.06 5.81 -6.19
CA ALA A 49 5.33 5.98 -7.45
C ALA A 49 6.16 5.58 -8.69
N SER A 50 7.48 5.45 -8.58
CA SER A 50 8.35 5.01 -9.69
C SER A 50 8.41 3.49 -9.87
N TYR A 51 7.91 2.71 -8.91
CA TYR A 51 7.96 1.25 -8.95
C TYR A 51 6.85 0.69 -9.84
N GLU A 52 7.24 -0.12 -10.82
CA GLU A 52 6.32 -0.76 -11.77
C GLU A 52 5.35 -1.75 -11.11
N GLU A 53 5.70 -2.23 -9.92
CA GLU A 53 4.87 -3.11 -9.10
C GLU A 53 3.74 -2.35 -8.39
N VAL A 54 3.86 -1.04 -8.21
CA VAL A 54 2.86 -0.18 -7.54
C VAL A 54 1.81 0.22 -8.55
N VAL A 55 0.72 -0.54 -8.58
CA VAL A 55 -0.41 -0.31 -9.51
C VAL A 55 -1.35 0.78 -9.01
N GLU A 56 -1.37 1.01 -7.69
CA GLU A 56 -2.15 2.08 -7.08
C GLU A 56 -1.47 2.56 -5.79
N PHE A 57 -1.26 3.86 -5.68
CA PHE A 57 -0.74 4.50 -4.48
C PHE A 57 -1.59 5.70 -4.12
N ARG A 58 -2.12 5.72 -2.90
CA ARG A 58 -2.88 6.87 -2.39
C ARG A 58 -2.22 7.37 -1.12
N ARG A 59 -2.02 8.68 -1.05
CA ARG A 59 -1.75 9.39 0.21
C ARG A 59 -3.05 9.46 1.02
N MET A 60 -3.37 8.35 1.66
CA MET A 60 -4.26 8.30 2.81
C MET A 60 -3.39 8.38 4.07
N TYR A 61 -3.95 8.20 5.26
CA TYR A 61 -3.17 7.66 6.38
C TYR A 61 -2.75 6.18 6.07
N GLY A 62 -1.94 5.97 5.00
CA GLY A 62 -1.06 4.83 4.78
C GLY A 62 -1.57 3.58 4.06
N ARG A 63 -2.06 3.62 2.80
CA ARG A 63 -2.36 2.38 2.01
C ARG A 63 -1.79 2.41 0.59
N LEU A 64 -1.13 1.34 0.16
CA LEU A 64 -0.64 1.13 -1.20
C LEU A 64 -1.01 -0.28 -1.70
N ARG A 65 -1.24 -0.42 -3.01
CA ARG A 65 -1.56 -1.72 -3.64
C ARG A 65 -0.48 -2.08 -4.63
N VAL A 66 0.06 -3.29 -4.49
CA VAL A 66 1.13 -3.81 -5.34
C VAL A 66 0.69 -5.08 -6.04
N ALA A 67 1.27 -5.28 -7.21
CA ALA A 67 0.99 -6.42 -8.04
C ALA A 67 2.32 -7.00 -8.56
N VAL A 68 2.59 -8.25 -8.21
CA VAL A 68 3.84 -8.97 -8.47
C VAL A 68 3.54 -10.36 -9.00
N ALA A 69 4.54 -11.03 -9.56
CA ALA A 69 4.36 -12.35 -10.17
C ALA A 69 3.97 -13.42 -9.14
N ASP A 70 4.67 -13.47 -8.00
CA ASP A 70 4.46 -14.50 -6.99
C ASP A 70 4.95 -14.06 -5.60
N HIS A 71 4.91 -14.98 -4.64
CA HIS A 71 5.32 -14.73 -3.26
C HIS A 71 6.83 -14.45 -3.12
N ALA A 72 7.68 -15.05 -3.95
CA ALA A 72 9.12 -14.80 -3.92
C ALA A 72 9.44 -13.41 -4.47
N ALA A 73 8.76 -12.99 -5.53
CA ALA A 73 8.82 -11.63 -6.05
C ALA A 73 8.31 -10.61 -5.03
N TYR A 74 7.25 -10.95 -4.28
CA TYR A 74 6.74 -10.13 -3.18
C TYR A 74 7.77 -9.95 -2.06
N GLU A 75 8.41 -11.03 -1.62
CA GLU A 75 9.43 -10.99 -0.57
C GLU A 75 10.63 -10.14 -1.00
N ALA A 76 11.11 -10.32 -2.23
CA ALA A 76 12.21 -9.53 -2.78
C ALA A 76 11.86 -8.04 -2.90
N PHE A 77 10.63 -7.71 -3.31
CA PHE A 77 10.12 -6.34 -3.34
C PHE A 77 10.04 -5.73 -1.93
N LEU A 78 9.47 -6.47 -0.97
CA LEU A 78 9.26 -6.01 0.39
C LEU A 78 10.60 -5.73 1.09
N THR A 79 11.55 -6.66 1.00
CA THR A 79 12.85 -6.60 1.70
C THR A 79 13.89 -5.77 0.96
N GLY A 80 13.91 -5.84 -0.37
CA GLY A 80 14.92 -5.18 -1.21
C GLY A 80 14.59 -3.73 -1.54
N LYS A 81 13.31 -3.35 -1.53
CA LYS A 81 12.87 -1.99 -1.87
C LYS A 81 12.18 -1.30 -0.69
N LEU A 82 11.04 -1.81 -0.24
CA LEU A 82 10.19 -1.07 0.71
C LEU A 82 10.78 -0.92 2.10
N SER A 83 11.31 -1.99 2.70
CA SER A 83 11.87 -1.92 4.05
C SER A 83 13.15 -1.09 4.14
N GLY A 84 13.84 -0.87 3.02
CA GLY A 84 15.06 -0.07 2.96
C GLY A 84 14.82 1.44 2.83
N LEU A 85 13.57 1.87 2.62
CA LEU A 85 13.26 3.29 2.46
C LEU A 85 13.44 4.03 3.80
N PRO A 86 14.27 5.09 3.84
CA PRO A 86 14.57 5.80 5.09
C PRO A 86 13.35 6.32 5.84
N ALA A 87 12.25 6.60 5.14
CA ALA A 87 11.03 7.13 5.75
C ALA A 87 10.16 6.06 6.42
N VAL A 88 10.36 4.77 6.13
CA VAL A 88 9.45 3.69 6.57
C VAL A 88 9.64 3.38 8.06
N LEU A 89 8.53 3.43 8.80
CA LEU A 89 8.46 3.07 10.22
C LEU A 89 7.91 1.66 10.42
N ARG A 90 6.84 1.33 9.69
CA ARG A 90 6.18 0.02 9.77
C ARG A 90 5.53 -0.34 8.43
N LEU A 91 5.58 -1.63 8.11
CA LEU A 91 4.90 -2.24 6.98
C LEU A 91 3.92 -3.29 7.51
N GLU A 92 2.67 -3.24 7.05
CA GLU A 92 1.68 -4.29 7.30
C GLU A 92 1.09 -4.78 5.98
N SER A 93 1.19 -6.08 5.75
CA SER A 93 0.85 -6.71 4.47
C SER A 93 -0.47 -7.47 4.59
N HIS A 94 -1.39 -7.20 3.68
CA HIS A 94 -2.67 -7.88 3.55
C HIS A 94 -2.74 -8.57 2.19
N LEU A 95 -2.57 -9.89 2.20
CA LEU A 95 -2.70 -10.71 1.00
C LEU A 95 -4.18 -11.03 0.75
N THR A 96 -4.63 -10.79 -0.47
CA THR A 96 -5.99 -11.14 -0.90
C THR A 96 -6.11 -12.66 -1.02
N MET A 97 -6.91 -13.27 -0.15
CA MET A 97 -7.18 -14.72 -0.25
C MET A 97 -8.06 -15.06 -1.46
N LYS A 98 -9.14 -14.31 -1.63
CA LYS A 98 -10.11 -14.49 -2.72
C LYS A 98 -10.86 -13.19 -2.95
N THR A 99 -10.88 -12.74 -4.19
CA THR A 99 -11.75 -11.64 -4.61
C THR A 99 -13.20 -12.11 -4.66
N ILE A 100 -14.07 -11.52 -3.83
CA ILE A 100 -15.48 -11.89 -3.73
C ILE A 100 -16.35 -11.09 -4.71
N LYS A 101 -16.02 -9.82 -4.93
CA LYS A 101 -16.71 -8.91 -5.85
C LYS A 101 -15.72 -7.83 -6.29
N VAL A 102 -15.80 -7.40 -7.55
CA VAL A 102 -15.13 -6.20 -8.06
C VAL A 102 -16.22 -5.27 -8.59
N ASP A 103 -16.23 -4.00 -8.16
CA ASP A 103 -17.12 -3.01 -8.78
C ASP A 103 -16.49 -2.54 -10.10
N GLY A 104 -17.29 -2.60 -11.19
CA GLY A 104 -16.87 -2.27 -12.56
C GLY A 104 -16.87 -0.78 -12.84
#